data_AF-A0AA88XQF1-F1
#
_entry.id   AF-A0AA88XQF1-F1
#
_cell.length_a   1.000
_cell.length_b   1.000
_cell.length_c   1.000
_cell.angle_alpha   90.00
_cell.angle_beta   90.00
_cell.angle_gamma   90.00
#
_symmetry.space_group_name_H-M   'P 1'
#
loop_
_entity.id
_entity.type
_entity.pdbx_description
1 polymer ?
#
loop_
_entity_poly.entity_id
_entity_poly.type
_entity_poly.pdbx_seq_one_letter_code
_entity_poly.pdbx_strand_id
1 'polypeptide(L)'
;MKCMSDAASVPCIVAIIGDRYGFRPIPTEIDRDLYDTLHSLATEHKLQDTKLLDTWYKLDENALPPTYILQPIRSQFTFYGDHSPGCEELRNKDTNNWQHTFQSLQNILRESVKLAFDRKFVTQDMLHNFTLSVTELEIGHGLLRVKDPKTSCLVFHREISGAMDFEDRLVQRHFDCANTNGKMERNEDIRRLQSELKEKVKKKMGNTGIKEFKVTWRDGGINPKLHKDHEMYLDQFCKELYNGVVNLTENAVLRQQNKIRYSDYYSEYQEVLHHLHFCQVKCETFCGREDVLQSIKGYLNDASMRKPLVLHASSGGGKTSVMAMAMKSLKTWYKGKSYVGVIRFLGTSPLSSNIYDVLRSVCGQLADNADRMMEPVGYKSMKNIIEYIRRLLKQISTALKCPIVILWTRLISYLRHMMLTPCHGYLCLYRQMSS
;
A
#
# COMPACT_ATOMS: atom_id res chain seq x y z
N MET A 1 -3.90 1.28 -1.27
CA MET A 1 -3.70 1.77 0.12
C MET A 1 -2.64 1.02 0.94
N LYS A 2 -2.46 -0.32 0.83
CA LYS A 2 -1.38 -1.07 1.50
C LYS A 2 0.05 -0.57 1.23
N CYS A 3 0.30 0.01 0.06
CA CYS A 3 1.65 0.45 -0.32
C CYS A 3 2.19 1.63 0.50
N MET A 4 1.32 2.46 1.10
CA MET A 4 1.77 3.57 1.96
C MET A 4 1.93 3.14 3.43
N SER A 5 1.22 2.11 3.88
CA SER A 5 1.33 1.58 5.24
C SER A 5 2.51 0.62 5.41
N ASP A 6 2.87 -0.10 4.35
CA ASP A 6 3.82 -1.23 4.42
C ASP A 6 5.24 -0.86 3.95
N ALA A 7 5.46 0.38 3.48
CA ALA A 7 6.77 0.84 3.01
C ALA A 7 7.56 1.54 4.14
N ALA A 8 8.55 0.84 4.69
CA ALA A 8 9.54 1.43 5.61
C ALA A 8 10.64 2.26 4.89
N SER A 9 10.54 2.42 3.57
CA SER A 9 11.18 3.52 2.83
C SER A 9 10.24 4.72 2.82
N VAL A 10 10.74 5.95 2.95
CA VAL A 10 9.90 7.15 2.88
C VAL A 10 9.06 7.09 1.60
N PRO A 11 7.73 6.95 1.69
CA PRO A 11 6.90 6.81 0.51
C PRO A 11 6.98 8.12 -0.27
N CYS A 12 7.61 8.05 -1.44
CA CYS A 12 7.61 9.14 -2.41
C CYS A 12 6.38 9.01 -3.29
N ILE A 13 5.49 10.00 -3.25
CA ILE A 13 4.33 10.06 -4.14
C ILE A 13 4.67 10.97 -5.30
N VAL A 14 4.57 10.44 -6.51
CA VAL A 14 4.73 11.23 -7.73
C VAL A 14 3.35 11.45 -8.32
N ALA A 15 2.84 12.68 -8.22
CA ALA A 15 1.59 13.09 -8.82
C ALA A 15 1.86 13.72 -10.19
N ILE A 16 1.38 13.07 -11.25
CA ILE A 16 1.46 13.57 -12.63
C ILE A 16 0.05 14.02 -13.04
N ILE A 17 -0.17 15.32 -13.07
CA ILE A 17 -1.47 15.94 -13.31
C ILE A 17 -1.45 16.57 -14.70
N GLY A 18 -2.25 16.04 -15.62
CA GLY A 18 -2.37 16.55 -16.99
C GLY A 18 -3.73 17.18 -17.28
N ASP A 19 -4.11 17.15 -18.55
CA ASP A 19 -5.37 17.70 -19.07
C ASP A 19 -6.52 16.69 -19.14
N ARG A 20 -6.31 15.49 -18.58
CA ARG A 20 -7.34 14.49 -18.32
C ARG A 20 -7.59 14.36 -16.82
N TYR A 21 -8.85 14.53 -16.40
CA TYR A 21 -9.31 14.25 -15.04
C TYR A 21 -9.35 12.75 -14.75
N GLY A 22 -9.72 11.95 -15.76
CA GLY A 22 -9.58 10.50 -15.76
C GLY A 22 -10.86 9.74 -15.40
N PHE A 23 -10.70 8.44 -15.19
CA PHE A 23 -11.81 7.53 -14.94
C PHE A 23 -12.50 7.85 -13.60
N ARG A 24 -13.83 7.87 -13.63
CA ARG A 24 -14.70 8.14 -12.47
C ARG A 24 -15.54 6.88 -12.19
N PRO A 25 -15.16 6.04 -11.22
CA PRO A 25 -15.86 4.79 -10.95
C PRO A 25 -17.27 5.04 -10.40
N ILE A 26 -18.13 4.03 -10.50
CA ILE A 26 -19.33 3.94 -9.67
C ILE A 26 -18.94 3.33 -8.30
N PRO A 27 -19.63 3.68 -7.20
CA PRO A 27 -19.31 3.13 -5.88
C PRO A 27 -19.43 1.61 -5.86
N THR A 28 -18.48 0.92 -5.22
CA THR A 28 -18.58 -0.54 -5.02
C THR A 28 -19.50 -0.89 -3.87
N GLU A 29 -19.68 0.05 -2.94
CA GLU A 29 -20.49 -0.10 -1.73
C GLU A 29 -21.26 1.21 -1.52
N ILE A 30 -22.54 1.10 -1.17
CA ILE A 30 -23.39 2.24 -0.82
C ILE A 30 -24.11 1.87 0.48
N ASP A 31 -24.05 2.75 1.47
CA ASP A 31 -24.81 2.60 2.71
C ASP A 31 -26.30 2.38 2.42
N ARG A 32 -26.97 1.55 3.22
CA ARG A 32 -28.38 1.19 2.99
C ARG A 32 -29.29 2.41 2.88
N ASP A 33 -29.21 3.33 3.84
CA ASP A 33 -30.11 4.48 3.89
C ASP A 33 -29.89 5.41 2.68
N LEU A 34 -28.62 5.56 2.29
CA LEU A 34 -28.24 6.31 1.10
C LEU A 34 -28.74 5.61 -0.17
N TYR A 35 -28.53 4.30 -0.31
CA TYR A 35 -28.98 3.54 -1.48
C TYR A 35 -30.50 3.62 -1.64
N ASP A 36 -31.25 3.37 -0.56
CA ASP A 36 -32.71 3.40 -0.57
C ASP A 36 -33.22 4.80 -0.98
N THR A 37 -32.55 5.86 -0.51
CA THR A 37 -32.83 7.24 -0.92
C THR A 37 -32.58 7.46 -2.42
N LEU A 38 -31.40 7.05 -2.92
CA LEU A 38 -31.03 7.22 -4.33
C LEU A 38 -31.94 6.42 -5.27
N HIS A 39 -32.32 5.21 -4.86
CA HIS A 39 -33.22 4.34 -5.59
C HIS A 39 -34.66 4.90 -5.64
N SER A 40 -35.16 5.41 -4.51
CA SER A 40 -36.47 6.08 -4.45
C SER A 40 -36.52 7.29 -5.38
N LEU A 41 -35.47 8.13 -5.36
CA LEU A 41 -35.39 9.31 -6.23
C LEU A 41 -35.30 8.93 -7.71
N ALA A 42 -34.51 7.90 -8.05
CA ALA A 42 -34.43 7.40 -9.43
C ALA A 42 -35.81 6.98 -9.95
N THR A 43 -36.56 6.26 -9.11
CA THR A 43 -37.90 5.75 -9.45
C THR A 43 -38.93 6.88 -9.56
N GLU A 44 -38.95 7.79 -8.58
CA GLU A 44 -39.85 8.95 -8.55
C GLU A 44 -39.70 9.83 -9.79
N HIS A 45 -38.45 10.12 -10.19
CA HIS A 45 -38.12 10.94 -11.35
C HIS A 45 -38.08 10.15 -12.66
N LYS A 46 -38.42 8.86 -12.63
CA LYS A 46 -38.48 7.97 -13.80
C LYS A 46 -37.19 7.99 -14.62
N LEU A 47 -36.04 7.94 -13.95
CA LEU A 47 -34.76 7.87 -14.62
C LEU A 47 -34.69 6.60 -15.50
N GLN A 48 -34.04 6.73 -16.66
CA GLN A 48 -33.85 5.60 -17.58
C GLN A 48 -33.07 4.48 -16.90
N ASP A 49 -33.39 3.23 -17.25
CA ASP A 49 -32.69 2.03 -16.80
C ASP A 49 -32.59 1.82 -15.28
N THR A 50 -33.51 2.41 -14.49
CA THR A 50 -33.52 2.30 -13.01
C THR A 50 -33.44 0.85 -12.50
N LYS A 51 -34.02 -0.13 -13.21
CA LYS A 51 -33.93 -1.57 -12.89
C LYS A 51 -32.51 -2.14 -12.84
N LEU A 52 -31.54 -1.44 -13.43
CA LEU A 52 -30.13 -1.82 -13.31
C LEU A 52 -29.64 -1.69 -11.86
N LEU A 53 -30.19 -0.78 -11.06
CA LEU A 53 -29.85 -0.67 -9.65
C LEU A 53 -30.18 -1.95 -8.90
N ASP A 54 -31.39 -2.50 -9.10
CA ASP A 54 -31.83 -3.77 -8.51
C ASP A 54 -30.99 -4.96 -8.96
N THR A 55 -30.53 -4.92 -10.22
CA THR A 55 -29.76 -6.01 -10.83
C THR A 55 -28.33 -6.03 -10.28
N TRP A 56 -27.71 -4.86 -10.19
CA TRP A 56 -26.28 -4.71 -9.95
C TRP A 56 -25.89 -4.41 -8.52
N TYR A 57 -26.81 -3.95 -7.66
CA TYR A 57 -26.54 -3.74 -6.25
C TYR A 57 -27.39 -4.69 -5.41
N LYS A 58 -26.76 -5.43 -4.50
CA LYS A 58 -27.45 -6.36 -3.59
C LYS A 58 -27.10 -6.03 -2.16
N LEU A 59 -28.10 -6.09 -1.29
CA LEU A 59 -27.94 -5.84 0.15
C LEU A 59 -27.10 -6.97 0.78
N ASP A 60 -26.02 -6.58 1.46
CA ASP A 60 -25.26 -7.43 2.35
C ASP A 60 -25.63 -7.10 3.80
N GLU A 61 -26.41 -7.98 4.42
CA GLU A 61 -26.82 -7.86 5.83
C GLU A 61 -25.73 -8.31 6.80
N ASN A 62 -24.64 -8.92 6.31
CA ASN A 62 -23.50 -9.30 7.15
C ASN A 62 -22.54 -8.13 7.39
N ALA A 63 -22.61 -7.09 6.55
CA ALA A 63 -21.91 -5.84 6.78
C ALA A 63 -22.54 -5.10 7.97
N LEU A 64 -21.70 -4.47 8.79
CA LEU A 64 -22.14 -3.66 9.94
C LEU A 64 -21.56 -2.24 9.80
N PRO A 65 -22.36 -1.23 9.40
CA PRO A 65 -23.81 -1.31 9.08
C PRO A 65 -24.10 -2.06 7.76
N PRO A 66 -25.35 -2.53 7.53
CA PRO A 66 -25.75 -3.16 6.28
C PRO A 66 -25.54 -2.24 5.07
N THR A 67 -25.02 -2.77 3.97
CA THR A 67 -24.68 -1.99 2.77
C THR A 67 -25.09 -2.70 1.49
N TYR A 68 -25.33 -1.93 0.44
CA TYR A 68 -25.52 -2.48 -0.90
C TYR A 68 -24.18 -2.59 -1.63
N ILE A 69 -23.90 -3.79 -2.13
CA ILE A 69 -22.64 -4.14 -2.79
C ILE A 69 -22.86 -4.29 -4.30
N LEU A 70 -22.00 -3.64 -5.08
CA LEU A 70 -21.94 -3.80 -6.52
C LEU A 70 -21.52 -5.23 -6.88
N GLN A 71 -22.34 -5.91 -7.68
CA GLN A 71 -22.11 -7.30 -8.07
C GLN A 71 -20.96 -7.42 -9.09
N PRO A 72 -20.19 -8.52 -9.05
CA PRO A 72 -19.13 -8.76 -10.03
C PRO A 72 -19.66 -8.70 -11.46
N ILE A 73 -18.89 -8.12 -12.39
CA ILE A 73 -19.28 -8.00 -13.82
C ILE A 73 -19.67 -9.36 -14.40
N ARG A 74 -18.92 -10.42 -14.03
CA ARG A 74 -19.18 -11.80 -14.47
C ARG A 74 -20.45 -12.44 -13.93
N SER A 75 -21.15 -11.81 -12.98
CA SER A 75 -22.46 -12.27 -12.52
C SER A 75 -23.55 -12.13 -13.60
N GLN A 76 -23.39 -11.16 -14.50
CA GLN A 76 -24.31 -10.92 -15.63
C GLN A 76 -23.63 -11.13 -16.99
N PHE A 77 -22.31 -10.96 -17.07
CA PHE A 77 -21.53 -11.04 -18.31
C PHE A 77 -20.41 -12.08 -18.20
N THR A 78 -20.77 -13.35 -18.40
CA THR A 78 -19.92 -14.52 -18.13
C THR A 78 -18.55 -14.46 -18.81
N PHE A 79 -18.47 -13.94 -20.05
CA PHE A 79 -17.24 -13.92 -20.85
C PHE A 79 -16.45 -12.62 -20.69
N TYR A 80 -16.86 -11.71 -19.80
CA TYR A 80 -16.14 -10.47 -19.56
C TYR A 80 -14.70 -10.74 -19.09
N GLY A 81 -13.72 -10.23 -19.85
CA GLY A 81 -12.29 -10.45 -19.62
C GLY A 81 -11.82 -11.90 -19.79
N ASP A 82 -12.58 -12.77 -20.47
CA ASP A 82 -12.18 -14.15 -20.76
C ASP A 82 -11.26 -14.22 -21.99
N HIS A 83 -10.01 -14.63 -21.77
CA HIS A 83 -8.99 -14.73 -22.80
C HIS A 83 -8.79 -16.18 -23.30
N SER A 84 -9.71 -17.08 -22.95
CA SER A 84 -9.69 -18.46 -23.45
C SER A 84 -9.86 -18.49 -24.98
N PRO A 85 -9.18 -19.43 -25.69
CA PRO A 85 -9.35 -19.59 -27.13
C PRO A 85 -10.83 -19.78 -27.51
N GLY A 86 -11.28 -19.12 -28.58
CA GLY A 86 -12.67 -19.19 -29.05
C GLY A 86 -13.67 -18.27 -28.34
N CYS A 87 -13.27 -17.56 -27.28
CA CYS A 87 -14.17 -16.65 -26.54
C CYS A 87 -14.10 -15.19 -27.00
N GLU A 88 -13.44 -14.88 -28.13
CA GLU A 88 -13.19 -13.49 -28.56
C GLU A 88 -14.46 -12.71 -28.86
N GLU A 89 -15.36 -13.24 -29.68
CA GLU A 89 -16.62 -12.58 -30.01
C GLU A 89 -17.51 -12.38 -28.79
N LEU A 90 -17.59 -13.41 -27.93
CA LEU A 90 -18.38 -13.38 -26.69
C LEU A 90 -17.81 -12.36 -25.70
N ARG A 91 -16.48 -12.34 -25.51
CA ARG A 91 -15.79 -11.32 -24.69
C ARG A 91 -16.05 -9.92 -25.22
N ASN A 92 -15.97 -9.71 -26.53
CA ASN A 92 -16.19 -8.39 -27.13
C ASN A 92 -17.64 -7.93 -26.92
N LYS A 93 -18.61 -8.83 -27.12
CA LYS A 93 -20.03 -8.58 -26.84
C LYS A 93 -20.26 -8.20 -25.38
N ASP A 94 -19.74 -8.99 -24.44
CA ASP A 94 -19.88 -8.73 -23.00
C ASP A 94 -19.16 -7.45 -22.56
N THR A 95 -18.02 -7.13 -23.17
CA THR A 95 -17.29 -5.87 -22.93
C THR A 95 -18.14 -4.67 -23.35
N ASN A 96 -18.75 -4.71 -24.54
CA ASN A 96 -19.62 -3.64 -25.02
C ASN A 96 -20.88 -3.50 -24.16
N ASN A 97 -21.51 -4.63 -23.80
CA ASN A 97 -22.67 -4.63 -22.91
C ASN A 97 -22.35 -4.04 -21.54
N TRP A 98 -21.19 -4.38 -20.97
CA TRP A 98 -20.73 -3.77 -19.73
C TRP A 98 -20.48 -2.27 -19.88
N GLN A 99 -19.86 -1.80 -20.97
CA GLN A 99 -19.65 -0.37 -21.19
C GLN A 99 -20.98 0.41 -21.21
N HIS A 100 -22.00 -0.10 -21.91
CA HIS A 100 -23.34 0.50 -21.91
C HIS A 100 -24.00 0.46 -20.53
N THR A 101 -23.91 -0.68 -19.84
CA THR A 101 -24.46 -0.87 -18.49
C THR A 101 -23.80 0.08 -17.48
N PHE A 102 -22.47 0.18 -17.53
CA PHE A 102 -21.68 1.07 -16.68
C PHE A 102 -22.06 2.53 -16.90
N GLN A 103 -22.21 2.97 -18.16
CA GLN A 103 -22.61 4.34 -18.46
C GLN A 103 -24.01 4.64 -17.91
N SER A 104 -24.94 3.69 -18.04
CA SER A 104 -26.31 3.82 -17.56
C SER A 104 -26.36 3.89 -16.03
N LEU A 105 -25.69 2.95 -15.34
CA LEU A 105 -25.54 2.98 -13.88
C LEU A 105 -24.90 4.27 -13.39
N GLN A 106 -23.85 4.73 -14.06
CA GLN A 106 -23.15 5.97 -13.72
C GLN A 106 -24.08 7.18 -13.86
N ASN A 107 -24.88 7.24 -14.93
CA ASN A 107 -25.84 8.31 -15.14
C ASN A 107 -26.94 8.30 -14.06
N ILE A 108 -27.57 7.14 -13.82
CA ILE A 108 -28.62 6.99 -12.80
C ILE A 108 -28.12 7.44 -11.43
N LEU A 109 -26.98 6.92 -10.98
CA LEU A 109 -26.43 7.25 -9.67
C LEU A 109 -26.07 8.73 -9.54
N ARG A 110 -25.51 9.34 -10.59
CA ARG A 110 -25.16 10.77 -10.59
C ARG A 110 -26.38 11.68 -10.58
N GLU A 111 -27.40 11.36 -11.35
CA GLU A 111 -28.64 12.15 -11.34
C GLU A 111 -29.40 11.96 -10.03
N SER A 112 -29.47 10.74 -9.50
CA SER A 112 -30.08 10.47 -8.18
C SER A 112 -29.38 11.23 -7.05
N VAL A 113 -28.05 11.27 -7.02
CA VAL A 113 -27.33 11.98 -5.94
C VAL A 113 -27.43 13.50 -6.09
N LYS A 114 -27.53 14.04 -7.32
CA LYS A 114 -27.84 15.46 -7.54
C LYS A 114 -29.22 15.80 -6.98
N LEU A 115 -30.24 15.00 -7.30
CA LEU A 115 -31.59 15.16 -6.76
C LEU A 115 -31.60 15.06 -5.22
N ALA A 116 -30.83 14.12 -4.65
CA ALA A 116 -30.69 13.98 -3.21
C ALA A 116 -30.02 15.21 -2.58
N PHE A 117 -29.04 15.79 -3.26
CA PHE A 117 -28.35 17.01 -2.82
C PHE A 117 -29.30 18.22 -2.85
N ASP A 118 -30.07 18.38 -3.91
CA ASP A 118 -31.07 19.46 -4.04
C ASP A 118 -32.14 19.37 -2.95
N ARG A 119 -32.50 18.15 -2.53
CA ARG A 119 -33.40 17.88 -1.41
C ARG A 119 -32.72 17.90 -0.03
N LYS A 120 -31.42 18.20 0.04
CA LYS A 120 -30.60 18.26 1.27
C LYS A 120 -30.51 16.94 2.03
N PHE A 121 -30.68 15.80 1.35
CA PHE A 121 -30.46 14.47 1.95
C PHE A 121 -28.97 14.09 2.01
N VAL A 122 -28.14 14.69 1.16
CA VAL A 122 -26.70 14.43 1.13
C VAL A 122 -25.90 15.73 1.18
N THR A 123 -24.65 15.66 1.64
CA THR A 123 -23.74 16.80 1.70
C THR A 123 -23.03 17.02 0.37
N GLN A 124 -22.37 18.18 0.22
CA GLN A 124 -21.52 18.47 -0.94
C GLN A 124 -20.39 17.45 -1.11
N ASP A 125 -19.80 16.97 0.00
CA ASP A 125 -18.74 15.97 -0.04
C ASP A 125 -19.25 14.61 -0.53
N MET A 126 -20.46 14.22 -0.10
CA MET A 126 -21.11 13.01 -0.58
C MET A 126 -21.42 13.12 -2.08
N LEU A 127 -21.97 14.24 -2.55
CA LEU A 127 -22.18 14.50 -3.97
C LEU A 127 -20.86 14.39 -4.77
N HIS A 128 -19.79 15.01 -4.28
CA HIS A 128 -18.48 15.00 -4.93
C HIS A 128 -17.93 13.58 -5.09
N ASN A 129 -18.12 12.71 -4.09
CA ASN A 129 -17.65 11.31 -4.13
C ASN A 129 -18.22 10.50 -5.31
N PHE A 130 -19.43 10.79 -5.78
CA PHE A 130 -20.03 10.14 -6.97
C PHE A 130 -19.51 10.69 -8.31
N THR A 131 -18.78 11.81 -8.25
CA THR A 131 -18.16 12.46 -9.41
C THR A 131 -16.63 12.43 -9.41
N LEU A 132 -16.05 11.88 -8.35
CA LEU A 132 -14.61 11.82 -8.12
C LEU A 132 -13.90 10.91 -9.12
N SER A 133 -12.75 11.33 -9.64
CA SER A 133 -11.88 10.44 -10.41
C SER A 133 -10.94 9.63 -9.50
N VAL A 134 -10.46 8.50 -10.04
CA VAL A 134 -9.40 7.72 -9.37
C VAL A 134 -8.17 8.59 -9.13
N THR A 135 -7.81 9.45 -10.08
CA THR A 135 -6.69 10.38 -9.95
C THR A 135 -6.88 11.35 -8.78
N GLU A 136 -8.07 11.94 -8.63
CA GLU A 136 -8.36 12.82 -7.48
C GLU A 136 -8.35 12.04 -6.17
N LEU A 137 -8.87 10.82 -6.14
CA LEU A 137 -8.86 9.98 -4.94
C LEU A 137 -7.43 9.70 -4.47
N GLU A 138 -6.56 9.26 -5.37
CA GLU A 138 -5.15 8.96 -5.07
C GLU A 138 -4.40 10.21 -4.62
N ILE A 139 -4.61 11.36 -5.28
CA ILE A 139 -4.03 12.65 -4.86
C ILE A 139 -4.60 13.11 -3.50
N GLY A 140 -5.88 12.86 -3.26
CA GLY A 140 -6.55 13.17 -2.00
C GLY A 140 -5.88 12.48 -0.82
N HIS A 141 -5.70 11.16 -0.92
CA HIS A 141 -5.02 10.37 0.11
C HIS A 141 -3.52 10.64 0.17
N GLY A 142 -2.88 10.72 -0.99
CA GLY A 142 -1.43 10.77 -1.11
C GLY A 142 -0.80 12.13 -0.86
N LEU A 143 -1.54 13.22 -1.09
CA LEU A 143 -0.99 14.57 -1.05
C LEU A 143 -1.83 15.52 -0.21
N LEU A 144 -3.14 15.61 -0.47
CA LEU A 144 -3.99 16.65 0.15
C LEU A 144 -4.19 16.41 1.65
N ARG A 145 -4.38 15.15 2.06
CA ARG A 145 -4.57 14.74 3.47
C ARG A 145 -3.26 14.58 4.25
N VAL A 146 -2.11 14.60 3.59
CA VAL A 146 -0.80 14.51 4.25
C VAL A 146 -0.47 15.84 4.93
N LYS A 147 0.09 15.78 6.15
CA LYS A 147 0.42 16.98 6.95
C LYS A 147 1.47 17.84 6.25
N ASP A 148 2.55 17.22 5.78
CA ASP A 148 3.65 17.88 5.07
C ASP A 148 3.97 17.14 3.76
N PRO A 149 3.24 17.38 2.67
CA PRO A 149 3.44 16.67 1.42
C PRO A 149 4.75 17.06 0.73
N LYS A 150 5.31 18.26 1.00
CA LYS A 150 6.55 18.74 0.34
C LYS A 150 7.75 17.85 0.63
N THR A 151 7.70 17.11 1.73
CA THR A 151 8.79 16.25 2.19
C THR A 151 8.76 14.85 1.60
N SER A 152 7.66 14.50 0.91
CA SER A 152 7.33 13.14 0.47
C SER A 152 6.62 13.07 -0.88
N CYS A 153 6.32 14.20 -1.52
CA CYS A 153 5.59 14.27 -2.77
C CYS A 153 6.33 15.10 -3.81
N LEU A 154 6.31 14.65 -5.07
CA LEU A 154 6.66 15.42 -6.25
C LEU A 154 5.41 15.63 -7.08
N VAL A 155 5.18 16.86 -7.52
CA VAL A 155 4.04 17.18 -8.38
C VAL A 155 4.53 17.70 -9.71
N PHE A 156 4.03 17.08 -10.77
CA PHE A 156 4.23 17.48 -12.14
C PHE A 156 2.88 17.92 -12.70
N HIS A 157 2.79 19.16 -13.16
CA HIS A 157 1.61 19.66 -13.84
C HIS A 157 1.94 19.89 -15.31
N ARG A 158 1.24 19.19 -16.21
CA ARG A 158 1.29 19.44 -17.64
C ARG A 158 0.03 20.16 -18.12
N GLU A 159 0.23 21.14 -18.99
CA GLU A 159 -0.80 21.78 -19.79
C GLU A 159 -0.53 21.54 -21.29
N ILE A 160 -1.56 21.12 -22.01
CA ILE A 160 -1.51 20.94 -23.47
C ILE A 160 -2.28 22.07 -24.17
N SER A 161 -1.62 22.76 -25.11
CA SER A 161 -2.24 23.79 -25.96
C SER A 161 -2.43 23.31 -27.41
N GLY A 162 -3.42 23.84 -28.12
CA GLY A 162 -3.61 23.60 -29.56
C GLY A 162 -4.17 22.23 -29.95
N ALA A 163 -4.57 21.38 -28.99
CA ALA A 163 -5.04 20.03 -29.31
C ALA A 163 -6.38 19.98 -30.06
N MET A 164 -7.22 21.00 -29.88
CA MET A 164 -8.55 21.08 -30.52
C MET A 164 -8.48 21.56 -31.97
N ASP A 165 -7.31 22.00 -32.42
CA ASP A 165 -7.09 22.47 -33.80
C ASP A 165 -6.90 21.29 -34.78
N PHE A 166 -6.87 20.05 -34.26
CA PHE A 166 -6.60 18.83 -35.02
C PHE A 166 -7.76 17.83 -34.86
N GLU A 167 -8.15 17.19 -35.95
CA GLU A 167 -9.07 16.04 -35.94
C GLU A 167 -8.33 14.73 -35.61
N ASP A 168 -7.63 14.71 -34.47
CA ASP A 168 -6.81 13.57 -34.05
C ASP A 168 -7.55 12.70 -33.01
N ARG A 169 -7.72 11.41 -33.32
CA ARG A 169 -8.32 10.42 -32.40
C ARG A 169 -7.52 10.26 -31.11
N LEU A 170 -6.24 10.63 -31.10
CA LEU A 170 -5.38 10.58 -29.92
C LEU A 170 -5.76 11.61 -28.86
N VAL A 171 -6.52 12.67 -29.20
CA VAL A 171 -6.97 13.71 -28.25
C VAL A 171 -7.71 13.09 -27.05
N GLN A 172 -8.53 12.06 -27.28
CA GLN A 172 -9.29 11.37 -26.21
C GLN A 172 -8.39 10.66 -25.18
N ARG A 173 -7.11 10.42 -25.49
CA ARG A 173 -6.14 9.87 -24.52
C ARG A 173 -5.69 10.93 -23.51
N HIS A 174 -5.78 12.21 -23.87
CA HIS A 174 -5.24 13.34 -23.12
C HIS A 174 -6.31 14.26 -22.53
N PHE A 175 -7.55 14.19 -23.02
CA PHE A 175 -8.66 15.02 -22.57
C PHE A 175 -9.92 14.17 -22.36
N ASP A 176 -10.75 14.57 -21.40
CA ASP A 176 -12.07 13.99 -21.24
C ASP A 176 -13.04 14.68 -22.20
N CYS A 177 -13.41 13.96 -23.25
CA CYS A 177 -14.25 14.46 -24.32
C CYS A 177 -15.66 13.83 -24.30
N ALA A 178 -16.63 14.57 -24.81
CA ALA A 178 -17.97 14.09 -25.12
C ALA A 178 -18.22 14.22 -26.63
N ASN A 179 -19.07 13.35 -27.18
CA ASN A 179 -19.55 13.50 -28.54
C ASN A 179 -20.84 14.32 -28.51
N THR A 180 -20.77 15.54 -29.02
CA THR A 180 -21.91 16.45 -29.14
C THR A 180 -22.14 16.70 -30.63
N ASN A 181 -23.30 16.27 -31.15
CA ASN A 181 -23.69 16.47 -32.55
C ASN A 181 -22.65 15.96 -33.58
N GLY A 182 -21.98 14.84 -33.29
CA GLY A 182 -20.99 14.25 -34.19
C GLY A 182 -19.60 14.89 -34.12
N LYS A 183 -19.41 15.92 -33.27
CA LYS A 183 -18.11 16.53 -33.00
C LYS A 183 -17.63 16.13 -31.61
N MET A 184 -16.34 15.82 -31.53
CA MET A 184 -15.67 15.56 -30.27
C MET A 184 -15.31 16.89 -29.60
N GLU A 185 -15.92 17.18 -28.46
CA GLU A 185 -15.69 18.40 -27.70
C GLU A 185 -15.23 18.06 -26.28
N ARG A 186 -14.54 19.00 -25.61
CA ARG A 186 -14.17 18.82 -24.21
C ARG A 186 -15.40 18.88 -23.33
N ASN A 187 -15.48 17.99 -22.34
CA ASN A 187 -16.54 18.03 -21.34
C ASN A 187 -16.23 19.12 -20.30
N GLU A 188 -16.95 20.25 -20.36
CA GLU A 188 -16.70 21.42 -19.51
C GLU A 188 -16.93 21.14 -18.00
N ASP A 189 -17.89 20.28 -17.64
CA ASP A 189 -18.08 19.88 -16.23
C ASP A 189 -16.86 19.13 -15.68
N ILE A 190 -16.30 18.21 -16.47
CA ILE A 190 -15.09 17.46 -16.08
C ILE A 190 -13.88 18.38 -16.06
N ARG A 191 -13.81 19.34 -16.98
CA ARG A 191 -12.74 20.35 -17.01
C ARG A 191 -12.77 21.22 -15.75
N ARG A 192 -13.96 21.58 -15.25
CA ARG A 192 -14.12 22.28 -13.97
C ARG A 192 -13.55 21.46 -12.82
N LEU A 193 -13.95 20.19 -12.68
CA LEU A 193 -13.43 19.29 -11.63
C LEU A 193 -11.89 19.16 -11.68
N GLN A 194 -11.31 19.06 -12.87
CA GLN A 194 -9.86 19.05 -13.04
C GLN A 194 -9.22 20.34 -12.56
N SER A 195 -9.83 21.48 -12.90
CA SER A 195 -9.30 22.80 -12.53
C SER A 195 -9.34 22.99 -11.01
N GLU A 196 -10.43 22.59 -10.37
CA GLU A 196 -10.55 22.56 -8.91
C GLU A 196 -9.49 21.67 -8.25
N LEU A 197 -9.21 20.49 -8.80
CA LEU A 197 -8.14 19.62 -8.31
C LEU A 197 -6.76 20.28 -8.43
N LYS A 198 -6.45 20.87 -9.58
CA LYS A 198 -5.19 21.60 -9.82
C LYS A 198 -5.02 22.72 -8.80
N GLU A 199 -6.07 23.49 -8.52
CA GLU A 199 -6.05 24.56 -7.52
C GLU A 199 -5.89 24.03 -6.09
N LYS A 200 -6.58 22.95 -5.71
CA LYS A 200 -6.38 22.28 -4.40
C LYS A 200 -4.92 21.86 -4.20
N VAL A 201 -4.31 21.27 -5.24
CA VAL A 201 -2.89 20.84 -5.21
C VAL A 201 -1.95 22.05 -5.13
N LYS A 202 -2.17 23.09 -5.95
CA LYS A 202 -1.40 24.35 -5.91
C LYS A 202 -1.44 24.98 -4.53
N LYS A 203 -2.63 25.09 -3.92
CA LYS A 203 -2.81 25.63 -2.57
C LYS A 203 -2.05 24.82 -1.52
N LYS A 204 -2.04 23.48 -1.63
CA LYS A 204 -1.37 22.59 -0.68
C LYS A 204 0.16 22.58 -0.81
N MET A 205 0.67 22.60 -2.04
CA MET A 205 2.10 22.55 -2.33
C MET A 205 2.78 23.93 -2.31
N GLY A 206 2.02 25.02 -2.51
CA GLY A 206 2.59 26.36 -2.73
C GLY A 206 3.40 26.45 -4.02
N ASN A 207 4.00 27.62 -4.28
CA ASN A 207 4.60 27.94 -5.58
C ASN A 207 5.90 27.18 -5.92
N THR A 208 6.55 26.51 -4.96
CA THR A 208 7.86 25.87 -5.16
C THR A 208 7.81 24.35 -5.27
N GLY A 209 6.66 23.73 -4.96
CA GLY A 209 6.52 22.27 -4.90
C GLY A 209 6.00 21.61 -6.18
N ILE A 210 5.79 22.38 -7.25
CA ILE A 210 5.17 21.92 -8.51
C ILE A 210 6.09 22.23 -9.68
N LYS A 211 6.32 21.23 -10.52
CA LYS A 211 7.05 21.35 -11.79
C LYS A 211 6.03 21.50 -12.92
N GLU A 212 5.96 22.69 -13.51
CA GLU A 212 5.02 22.99 -14.59
C GLU A 212 5.65 22.75 -15.96
N PHE A 213 4.87 22.13 -16.85
CA PHE A 213 5.24 21.85 -18.23
C PHE A 213 4.13 22.31 -19.17
N LYS A 214 4.52 22.97 -20.25
CA LYS A 214 3.61 23.36 -21.34
C LYS A 214 4.03 22.64 -22.60
N VAL A 215 3.08 21.97 -23.26
CA VAL A 215 3.32 21.18 -24.46
C VAL A 215 2.32 21.59 -25.53
N THR A 216 2.81 21.95 -26.70
CA THR A 216 1.96 22.29 -27.85
C THR A 216 1.61 21.02 -28.60
N TRP A 217 0.33 20.77 -28.84
CA TRP A 217 -0.10 19.68 -29.70
C TRP A 217 0.34 19.92 -31.14
N ARG A 218 0.75 18.86 -31.83
CA ARG A 218 1.19 18.88 -33.22
C ARG A 218 0.48 17.79 -34.01
N ASP A 219 0.66 17.81 -35.33
CA ASP A 219 0.19 16.72 -36.18
C ASP A 219 0.78 15.37 -35.72
N GLY A 220 -0.08 14.35 -35.59
CA GLY A 220 0.26 13.06 -34.98
C GLY A 220 0.39 13.06 -33.45
N GLY A 221 -0.08 14.12 -32.77
CA GLY A 221 -0.14 14.24 -31.31
C GLY A 221 1.21 14.53 -30.63
N ILE A 222 1.32 14.17 -29.35
CA ILE A 222 2.59 14.30 -28.60
C ILE A 222 3.53 13.16 -29.00
N ASN A 223 4.34 13.41 -30.03
CA ASN A 223 5.28 12.44 -30.59
C ASN A 223 6.74 12.97 -30.58
N PRO A 224 7.63 12.42 -29.73
CA PRO A 224 9.03 12.84 -29.65
C PRO A 224 9.89 12.39 -30.83
N LYS A 225 9.45 11.40 -31.63
CA LYS A 225 10.18 10.97 -32.83
C LYS A 225 9.95 11.92 -34.01
N LEU A 226 8.82 12.61 -34.02
CA LEU A 226 8.43 13.53 -35.10
C LEU A 226 8.74 14.98 -34.76
N HIS A 227 8.61 15.38 -33.50
CA HIS A 227 8.74 16.78 -33.09
C HIS A 227 9.78 16.93 -31.97
N LYS A 228 10.80 17.75 -32.24
CA LYS A 228 11.95 17.96 -31.35
C LYS A 228 11.56 18.64 -30.02
N ASP A 229 10.56 19.51 -30.03
CA ASP A 229 10.03 20.13 -28.80
C ASP A 229 9.40 19.09 -27.86
N HIS A 230 8.74 18.06 -28.39
CA HIS A 230 8.24 16.93 -27.59
C HIS A 230 9.38 16.08 -27.01
N GLU A 231 10.44 15.83 -27.77
CA GLU A 231 11.64 15.13 -27.27
C GLU A 231 12.27 15.90 -26.12
N MET A 232 12.53 17.20 -26.30
CA MET A 232 13.09 18.08 -25.27
C MET A 232 12.21 18.14 -24.02
N TYR A 233 10.89 18.20 -24.18
CA TYR A 233 9.93 18.13 -23.08
C TYR A 233 10.08 16.84 -22.28
N LEU A 234 10.12 15.68 -22.94
CA LEU A 234 10.24 14.38 -22.27
C LEU A 234 11.60 14.23 -21.57
N ASP A 235 12.68 14.67 -22.20
CA ASP A 235 14.01 14.68 -21.59
C ASP A 235 14.04 15.53 -20.32
N GLN A 236 13.46 16.73 -20.37
CA GLN A 236 13.39 17.60 -19.20
C GLN A 236 12.52 16.98 -18.10
N PHE A 237 11.36 16.44 -18.45
CA PHE A 237 10.49 15.75 -17.50
C PHE A 237 11.19 14.58 -16.81
N CYS A 238 11.88 13.73 -17.58
CA CYS A 238 12.64 12.59 -17.05
C CYS A 238 13.76 13.04 -16.11
N LYS A 239 14.50 14.11 -16.46
CA LYS A 239 15.55 14.68 -15.61
C LYS A 239 14.98 15.22 -14.30
N GLU A 240 13.90 16.00 -14.35
CA GLU A 240 13.25 16.55 -13.16
C GLU A 240 12.66 15.46 -12.26
N LEU A 241 12.06 14.42 -12.86
CA LEU A 241 11.55 13.27 -12.14
C LEU A 241 12.68 12.53 -11.43
N TYR A 242 13.75 12.19 -12.14
CA TYR A 242 14.91 11.51 -11.58
C TYR A 242 15.52 12.30 -10.42
N ASN A 243 15.85 13.58 -10.66
CA ASN A 243 16.46 14.45 -9.65
C ASN A 243 15.53 14.65 -8.45
N GLY A 244 14.23 14.82 -8.69
CA GLY A 244 13.24 14.97 -7.62
C GLY A 244 13.16 13.73 -6.74
N VAL A 245 13.12 12.53 -7.33
CA VAL A 245 13.04 11.27 -6.57
C VAL A 245 14.33 11.03 -5.78
N VAL A 246 15.49 11.28 -6.39
CA VAL A 246 16.79 11.20 -5.70
C VAL A 246 16.81 12.17 -4.51
N ASN A 247 16.49 13.44 -4.73
CA ASN A 247 16.47 14.45 -3.66
C ASN A 247 15.51 14.09 -2.53
N LEU A 248 14.31 13.58 -2.83
CA LEU A 248 13.38 13.15 -1.78
C LEU A 248 13.92 11.95 -1.00
N THR A 249 14.58 11.02 -1.68
CA THR A 249 15.19 9.84 -1.05
C THR A 249 16.38 10.22 -0.18
N GLU A 250 17.25 11.11 -0.64
CA GLU A 250 18.37 11.62 0.16
C GLU A 250 17.89 12.41 1.37
N ASN A 251 16.92 13.32 1.19
CA ASN A 251 16.32 14.06 2.30
C ASN A 251 15.60 13.14 3.30
N ALA A 252 14.96 12.07 2.81
CA ALA A 252 14.38 11.03 3.63
C ALA A 252 15.43 10.33 4.50
N VAL A 253 16.54 9.90 3.89
CA VAL A 253 17.68 9.28 4.59
C VAL A 253 18.30 10.25 5.59
N LEU A 254 18.51 11.51 5.23
CA LEU A 254 19.06 12.54 6.13
C LEU A 254 18.13 12.83 7.31
N ARG A 255 16.81 12.87 7.11
CA ARG A 255 15.84 13.00 8.21
C ARG A 255 15.82 11.77 9.13
N GLN A 256 16.11 10.59 8.58
CA GLN A 256 16.30 9.37 9.37
C GLN A 256 17.65 9.41 10.13
N GLN A 257 18.71 9.95 9.53
CA GLN A 257 20.02 10.14 10.17
C GLN A 257 20.00 11.23 11.27
N ASN A 258 19.19 12.28 11.14
CA ASN A 258 19.00 13.31 12.18
C ASN A 258 18.11 12.87 13.36
N LYS A 259 17.79 11.57 13.46
CA LYS A 259 17.29 10.92 14.68
C LYS A 259 18.36 10.04 15.34
N ILE A 260 19.65 10.24 15.02
CA ILE A 260 20.74 9.76 15.87
C ILE A 260 20.73 10.60 17.14
N ARG A 261 20.12 10.05 18.18
CA ARG A 261 20.15 10.60 19.53
C ARG A 261 21.54 10.36 20.11
N TYR A 262 22.19 11.44 20.53
CA TYR A 262 23.36 11.47 21.42
C TYR A 262 23.01 11.05 22.86
N SER A 263 22.14 10.05 23.08
CA SER A 263 21.72 9.64 24.44
C SER A 263 21.48 8.14 24.55
N ASP A 264 22.04 7.50 25.58
CA ASP A 264 21.77 6.25 26.33
C ASP A 264 20.85 5.11 25.79
N TYR A 265 20.37 5.13 24.54
CA TYR A 265 19.45 4.13 23.98
C TYR A 265 19.72 3.84 22.49
N TYR A 266 19.39 2.60 22.09
CA TYR A 266 19.57 1.98 20.78
C TYR A 266 19.30 2.86 19.56
N SER A 267 20.30 3.01 18.68
CA SER A 267 20.23 3.81 17.45
C SER A 267 19.21 3.31 16.42
N GLU A 268 18.77 2.04 16.51
CA GLU A 268 17.83 1.42 15.58
C GLU A 268 16.46 1.13 16.22
N TYR A 269 16.05 1.87 17.26
CA TYR A 269 14.77 1.68 17.95
C TYR A 269 13.53 1.69 17.01
N GLN A 270 13.59 2.44 15.91
CA GLN A 270 12.52 2.46 14.90
C GLN A 270 12.30 1.09 14.23
N GLU A 271 13.38 0.34 14.00
CA GLU A 271 13.28 -1.03 13.46
C GLU A 271 12.57 -1.94 14.45
N VAL A 272 12.88 -1.81 15.74
CA VAL A 272 12.20 -2.56 16.81
C VAL A 272 10.71 -2.23 16.83
N LEU A 273 10.35 -0.94 16.78
CA LEU A 273 8.95 -0.50 16.73
C LEU A 273 8.20 -1.04 15.51
N HIS A 274 8.82 -1.02 14.33
CA HIS A 274 8.23 -1.55 13.10
C HIS A 274 7.84 -3.03 13.26
N HIS A 275 8.77 -3.87 13.74
CA HIS A 275 8.49 -5.29 13.95
C HIS A 275 7.46 -5.54 15.04
N LEU A 276 7.45 -4.74 16.12
CA LEU A 276 6.41 -4.84 17.16
C LEU A 276 5.03 -4.42 16.65
N HIS A 277 4.95 -3.36 15.85
CA HIS A 277 3.70 -2.94 15.22
C HIS A 277 3.18 -4.01 14.25
N PHE A 278 4.04 -4.54 13.37
CA PHE A 278 3.69 -5.63 12.48
C PHE A 278 3.22 -6.87 13.25
N CYS A 279 3.88 -7.18 14.38
CA CYS A 279 3.45 -8.25 15.29
C CYS A 279 2.04 -8.02 15.81
N GLN A 280 1.71 -6.79 16.24
CA GLN A 280 0.37 -6.45 16.73
C GLN A 280 -0.70 -6.65 15.64
N VAL A 281 -0.48 -6.11 14.43
CA VAL A 281 -1.40 -6.25 13.29
C VAL A 281 -1.67 -7.72 12.96
N LYS A 282 -0.63 -8.57 13.02
CA LYS A 282 -0.79 -10.03 12.81
C LYS A 282 -1.55 -10.73 13.93
N CYS A 283 -1.54 -10.18 15.14
CA CYS A 283 -2.31 -10.72 16.26
C CYS A 283 -3.79 -10.35 16.20
N GLU A 284 -4.15 -9.19 15.64
CA GLU A 284 -5.55 -8.71 15.55
C GLU A 284 -6.43 -9.59 14.66
N THR A 285 -5.83 -10.22 13.66
CA THR A 285 -6.52 -11.10 12.69
C THR A 285 -6.29 -12.58 12.96
N PHE A 286 -5.69 -12.93 14.11
CA PHE A 286 -5.34 -14.32 14.43
C PHE A 286 -6.52 -15.08 15.05
N CYS A 287 -6.74 -16.31 14.58
CA CYS A 287 -7.80 -17.19 15.08
C CYS A 287 -7.31 -18.65 15.16
N GLY A 288 -7.58 -19.32 16.28
CA GLY A 288 -7.27 -20.74 16.52
C GLY A 288 -5.79 -21.07 16.74
N ARG A 289 -5.40 -22.33 16.46
CA ARG A 289 -4.01 -22.88 16.57
C ARG A 289 -3.49 -22.97 18.01
N GLU A 290 -4.37 -23.17 18.97
CA GLU A 290 -4.02 -23.34 20.39
C GLU A 290 -3.08 -24.53 20.60
N ASP A 291 -3.28 -25.64 19.89
CA ASP A 291 -2.43 -26.83 19.90
C ASP A 291 -0.97 -26.53 19.52
N VAL A 292 -0.76 -25.75 18.46
CA VAL A 292 0.55 -25.31 18.00
C VAL A 292 1.19 -24.37 19.02
N LEU A 293 0.43 -23.43 19.57
CA LEU A 293 0.91 -22.51 20.60
C LEU A 293 1.32 -23.23 21.88
N GLN A 294 0.56 -24.26 22.31
CA GLN A 294 0.95 -25.08 23.46
C GLN A 294 2.22 -25.88 23.17
N SER A 295 2.41 -26.38 21.94
CA SER A 295 3.64 -27.07 21.54
C SER A 295 4.86 -26.14 21.61
N ILE A 296 4.73 -24.90 21.12
CA ILE A 296 5.78 -23.86 21.23
C ILE A 296 6.08 -23.57 22.70
N LYS A 297 5.04 -23.39 23.52
CA LYS A 297 5.18 -23.15 24.96
C LYS A 297 5.88 -24.31 25.68
N GLY A 298 5.55 -25.56 25.34
CA GLY A 298 6.21 -26.75 25.88
C GLY A 298 7.70 -26.75 25.56
N TYR A 299 8.05 -26.54 24.29
CA TYR A 299 9.44 -26.42 23.84
C TYR A 299 10.20 -25.30 24.57
N LEU A 300 9.59 -24.12 24.74
CA LEU A 300 10.23 -22.98 25.43
C LEU A 300 10.47 -23.24 26.91
N ASN A 301 9.71 -24.14 27.55
CA ASN A 301 9.87 -24.47 28.96
C ASN A 301 10.83 -25.65 29.19
N ASP A 302 11.06 -26.50 28.19
CA ASP A 302 11.98 -27.63 28.27
C ASP A 302 13.44 -27.18 28.25
N ALA A 303 14.15 -27.41 29.36
CA ALA A 303 15.56 -27.03 29.52
C ALA A 303 16.54 -27.98 28.78
N SER A 304 16.08 -29.17 28.38
CA SER A 304 16.89 -30.13 27.62
C SER A 304 17.02 -29.76 26.14
N MET A 305 16.10 -28.94 25.63
CA MET A 305 16.07 -28.52 24.23
C MET A 305 17.13 -27.44 23.96
N ARG A 306 18.17 -27.81 23.20
CA ARG A 306 19.27 -26.91 22.78
C ARG A 306 19.31 -26.63 21.28
N LYS A 307 18.45 -27.27 20.50
CA LYS A 307 18.37 -27.10 19.04
C LYS A 307 17.22 -26.16 18.69
N PRO A 308 17.36 -25.28 17.69
CA PRO A 308 16.27 -24.38 17.34
C PRO A 308 14.98 -25.07 16.90
N LEU A 309 13.83 -24.56 17.34
CA LEU A 309 12.52 -25.01 16.88
C LEU A 309 12.14 -24.35 15.54
N VAL A 310 11.68 -25.20 14.60
CA VAL A 310 11.25 -24.81 13.25
C VAL A 310 9.74 -24.99 13.11
N LEU A 311 9.02 -23.94 12.68
CA LEU A 311 7.61 -24.05 12.27
C LEU A 311 7.52 -24.22 10.75
N HIS A 312 6.98 -25.35 10.30
CA HIS A 312 6.82 -25.66 8.88
C HIS A 312 5.33 -25.76 8.49
N ALA A 313 4.99 -25.22 7.32
CA ALA A 313 3.67 -25.27 6.71
C ALA A 313 3.78 -24.81 5.25
N SER A 314 2.76 -25.08 4.43
CA SER A 314 2.62 -24.50 3.09
C SER A 314 2.64 -22.96 3.12
N SER A 315 2.97 -22.32 1.99
CA SER A 315 2.84 -20.86 1.86
C SER A 315 1.41 -20.44 2.19
N GLY A 316 1.25 -19.33 2.92
CA GLY A 316 -0.08 -18.90 3.40
C GLY A 316 -0.62 -19.65 4.63
N GLY A 317 0.01 -20.74 5.09
CA GLY A 317 -0.45 -21.52 6.25
C GLY A 317 -0.35 -20.86 7.63
N GLY A 318 -0.24 -19.53 7.71
CA GLY A 318 -0.33 -18.78 8.97
C GLY A 318 0.93 -18.74 9.86
N LYS A 319 2.08 -19.26 9.41
CA LYS A 319 3.34 -19.31 10.20
C LYS A 319 3.72 -17.97 10.84
N THR A 320 3.69 -16.89 10.04
CA THR A 320 3.99 -15.53 10.49
C THR A 320 3.06 -15.07 11.61
N SER A 321 1.77 -15.38 11.50
CA SER A 321 0.77 -15.01 12.51
C SER A 321 0.91 -15.85 13.78
N VAL A 322 1.25 -17.15 13.67
CA VAL A 322 1.57 -18.00 14.83
C VAL A 322 2.77 -17.46 15.61
N MET A 323 3.83 -17.00 14.92
CA MET A 323 4.99 -16.40 15.59
C MET A 323 4.66 -15.08 16.29
N ALA A 324 3.86 -14.23 15.64
CA ALA A 324 3.38 -13.00 16.26
C ALA A 324 2.59 -13.30 17.53
N MET A 325 1.71 -14.30 17.48
CA MET A 325 0.93 -14.73 18.64
C MET A 325 1.81 -15.36 19.73
N ALA A 326 2.83 -16.13 19.37
CA ALA A 326 3.81 -16.67 20.32
C ALA A 326 4.58 -15.54 21.03
N MET A 327 5.04 -14.53 20.29
CA MET A 327 5.70 -13.34 20.84
C MET A 327 4.80 -12.60 21.84
N LYS A 328 3.54 -12.35 21.45
CA LYS A 328 2.52 -11.75 22.33
C LYS A 328 2.27 -12.60 23.59
N SER A 329 2.30 -13.92 23.45
CA SER A 329 2.01 -14.87 24.52
C SER A 329 3.15 -15.07 25.53
N LEU A 330 4.39 -14.66 25.20
CA LEU A 330 5.55 -14.80 26.10
C LEU A 330 5.29 -14.18 27.48
N LYS A 331 4.65 -13.01 27.52
CA LYS A 331 4.30 -12.31 28.78
C LYS A 331 3.50 -13.21 29.71
N THR A 332 2.49 -13.89 29.16
CA THR A 332 1.62 -14.80 29.90
C THR A 332 2.33 -16.12 30.23
N TRP A 333 3.14 -16.65 29.30
CA TRP A 333 3.83 -17.93 29.49
C TRP A 333 4.91 -17.88 30.56
N TYR A 334 5.64 -16.77 30.67
CA TYR A 334 6.65 -16.58 31.70
C TYR A 334 6.10 -16.07 33.05
N LYS A 335 4.80 -15.75 33.14
CA LYS A 335 4.10 -15.40 34.40
C LYS A 335 4.84 -14.38 35.27
N GLY A 336 5.34 -13.30 34.67
CA GLY A 336 6.09 -12.25 35.39
C GLY A 336 7.57 -12.55 35.66
N LYS A 337 8.09 -13.73 35.26
CA LYS A 337 9.54 -13.95 35.20
C LYS A 337 10.16 -13.06 34.11
N SER A 338 11.36 -12.56 34.36
CA SER A 338 12.14 -11.82 33.36
C SER A 338 12.41 -12.70 32.14
N TYR A 339 12.30 -12.12 30.94
CA TYR A 339 12.68 -12.72 29.67
C TYR A 339 12.99 -11.61 28.67
N VAL A 340 13.75 -11.94 27.62
CA VAL A 340 13.95 -11.05 26.46
C VAL A 340 13.36 -11.70 25.22
N GLY A 341 12.38 -11.03 24.61
CA GLY A 341 11.80 -11.43 23.33
C GLY A 341 12.27 -10.51 22.20
N VAL A 342 12.79 -11.08 21.12
CA VAL A 342 13.17 -10.35 19.91
C VAL A 342 12.48 -10.99 18.71
N ILE A 343 11.77 -10.20 17.92
CA ILE A 343 11.12 -10.65 16.69
C ILE A 343 11.59 -9.84 15.48
N ARG A 344 11.81 -10.50 14.35
CA ARG A 344 12.07 -9.88 13.04
C ARG A 344 11.26 -10.55 11.93
N PHE A 345 10.51 -9.74 11.20
CA PHE A 345 9.77 -10.12 10.01
C PHE A 345 10.59 -9.81 8.76
N LEU A 346 11.27 -10.82 8.19
CA LEU A 346 12.15 -10.64 7.03
C LEU A 346 11.39 -10.11 5.81
N GLY A 347 11.97 -9.09 5.15
CA GLY A 347 11.44 -8.44 3.97
C GLY A 347 10.30 -7.45 4.23
N THR A 348 10.14 -6.97 5.46
CA THR A 348 9.10 -5.98 5.82
C THR A 348 9.66 -4.58 6.08
N SER A 349 10.99 -4.44 6.14
CA SER A 349 11.72 -3.18 6.31
C SER A 349 13.03 -3.18 5.52
N PRO A 350 13.62 -2.02 5.22
CA PRO A 350 14.96 -1.94 4.62
C PRO A 350 16.01 -2.76 5.37
N LEU A 351 16.08 -2.63 6.70
CA LEU A 351 17.03 -3.37 7.55
C LEU A 351 16.70 -4.87 7.67
N SER A 352 15.52 -5.30 7.21
CA SER A 352 15.16 -6.72 7.13
C SER A 352 15.20 -7.28 5.70
N SER A 353 15.77 -6.53 4.75
CA SER A 353 15.90 -6.93 3.34
C SER A 353 17.13 -7.79 3.07
N ASN A 354 18.16 -7.74 3.93
CA ASN A 354 19.33 -8.61 3.86
C ASN A 354 19.69 -9.18 5.23
N ILE A 355 20.32 -10.35 5.23
CA ILE A 355 20.59 -11.11 6.46
C ILE A 355 21.62 -10.43 7.36
N TYR A 356 22.58 -9.69 6.79
CA TYR A 356 23.61 -9.02 7.57
C TYR A 356 23.00 -7.93 8.46
N ASP A 357 22.15 -7.08 7.91
CA ASP A 357 21.47 -6.00 8.65
C ASP A 357 20.51 -6.57 9.70
N VAL A 358 19.81 -7.67 9.39
CA VAL A 358 18.97 -8.38 10.38
C VAL A 358 19.79 -8.84 11.57
N LEU A 359 20.91 -9.54 11.30
CA LEU A 359 21.76 -10.06 12.37
C LEU A 359 22.36 -8.91 13.18
N ARG A 360 22.80 -7.84 12.52
CA ARG A 360 23.33 -6.63 13.18
C ARG A 360 22.28 -5.98 14.07
N SER A 361 21.05 -5.82 13.57
CA SER A 361 19.94 -5.25 14.33
C SER A 361 19.53 -6.12 15.53
N VAL A 362 19.52 -7.44 15.37
CA VAL A 362 19.20 -8.36 16.47
C VAL A 362 20.32 -8.34 17.52
N CYS A 363 21.58 -8.38 17.10
CA CYS A 363 22.72 -8.30 18.01
C CYS A 363 22.71 -6.99 18.79
N GLY A 364 22.45 -5.86 18.12
CA GLY A 364 22.38 -4.55 18.75
C GLY A 364 21.27 -4.46 19.77
N GLN A 365 20.04 -4.86 19.39
CA GLN A 365 18.92 -4.87 20.34
C GLN A 365 19.21 -5.75 21.57
N LEU A 366 19.83 -6.91 21.39
CA LEU A 366 20.18 -7.79 22.50
C LEU A 366 21.28 -7.19 23.39
N ALA A 367 22.29 -6.55 22.80
CA ALA A 367 23.38 -5.92 23.53
C ALA A 367 22.86 -4.78 24.42
N ASP A 368 21.99 -3.95 23.87
CA ASP A 368 21.33 -2.86 24.59
C ASP A 368 20.44 -3.36 25.72
N ASN A 369 19.65 -4.42 25.48
CA ASN A 369 18.86 -5.05 26.54
C ASN A 369 19.73 -5.51 27.72
N ALA A 370 21.00 -5.86 27.47
CA ALA A 370 21.96 -6.31 28.46
C ALA A 370 22.94 -5.22 28.95
N ASP A 371 22.72 -3.97 28.57
CA ASP A 371 23.60 -2.82 28.85
C ASP A 371 25.06 -3.11 28.45
N ARG A 372 25.24 -3.61 27.23
CA ARG A 372 26.55 -3.95 26.66
C ARG A 372 26.74 -3.27 25.32
N MET A 373 27.99 -2.95 25.02
CA MET A 373 28.38 -2.43 23.71
C MET A 373 28.78 -3.58 22.78
N MET A 374 28.36 -3.50 21.52
CA MET A 374 28.90 -4.36 20.47
C MET A 374 30.34 -3.96 20.14
N GLU A 375 31.24 -4.93 20.02
CA GLU A 375 32.62 -4.67 19.61
C GLU A 375 32.68 -4.33 18.11
N PRO A 376 33.26 -3.19 17.70
CA PRO A 376 33.29 -2.75 16.29
C PRO A 376 33.85 -3.78 15.31
N VAL A 377 34.83 -4.59 15.75
CA VAL A 377 35.43 -5.67 14.94
C VAL A 377 34.43 -6.80 14.68
N GLY A 378 33.52 -7.04 15.62
CA GLY A 378 32.54 -8.12 15.57
C GLY A 378 31.45 -7.96 14.52
N TYR A 379 31.28 -6.76 13.93
CA TYR A 379 30.26 -6.50 12.91
C TYR A 379 30.81 -5.72 11.71
N LYS A 380 32.10 -5.87 11.35
CA LYS A 380 32.64 -5.24 10.13
C LYS A 380 32.20 -5.93 8.83
N SER A 381 31.88 -7.22 8.92
CA SER A 381 31.48 -8.04 7.77
C SER A 381 30.52 -9.15 8.20
N MET A 382 29.90 -9.80 7.22
CA MET A 382 29.07 -10.97 7.46
C MET A 382 29.82 -12.09 8.18
N LYS A 383 31.09 -12.36 7.82
CA LYS A 383 31.89 -13.38 8.51
C LYS A 383 32.09 -13.02 9.98
N ASN A 384 32.43 -11.76 10.26
CA ASN A 384 32.66 -11.31 11.63
C ASN A 384 31.41 -11.44 12.50
N ILE A 385 30.23 -11.04 11.99
CA ILE A 385 29.00 -11.09 12.78
C ILE A 385 28.55 -12.53 13.07
N ILE A 386 28.77 -13.44 12.13
CA ILE A 386 28.50 -14.88 12.30
C ILE A 386 29.36 -15.47 13.43
N GLU A 387 30.65 -15.12 13.47
CA GLU A 387 31.56 -15.59 14.52
C GLU A 387 31.26 -14.91 15.87
N TYR A 388 30.92 -13.63 15.83
CA TYR A 388 30.67 -12.80 17.00
C TYR A 388 29.39 -13.16 17.74
N ILE A 389 28.30 -13.48 17.03
CA ILE A 389 26.97 -13.69 17.62
C ILE A 389 26.97 -14.76 18.71
N ARG A 390 27.75 -15.84 18.55
CA ARG A 390 27.86 -16.92 19.54
C ARG A 390 28.47 -16.42 20.86
N ARG A 391 29.53 -15.61 20.75
CA ARG A 391 30.20 -15.01 21.92
C ARG A 391 29.29 -13.97 22.58
N LEU A 392 28.65 -13.13 21.78
CA LEU A 392 27.73 -12.10 22.25
C LEU A 392 26.55 -12.72 23.01
N LEU A 393 25.87 -13.73 22.43
CA LEU A 393 24.74 -14.40 23.08
C LEU A 393 25.13 -15.01 24.43
N LYS A 394 26.35 -15.57 24.54
CA LYS A 394 26.88 -16.06 25.82
C LYS A 394 27.06 -14.94 26.85
N GLN A 395 27.69 -13.83 26.46
CA GLN A 395 27.88 -12.66 27.35
C GLN A 395 26.55 -12.06 27.81
N ILE A 396 25.59 -11.94 26.90
CA ILE A 396 24.25 -11.42 27.16
C ILE A 396 23.47 -12.36 28.09
N SER A 397 23.52 -13.68 27.83
CA SER A 397 22.87 -14.67 28.68
C SER A 397 23.42 -14.64 30.12
N THR A 398 24.74 -14.49 30.30
CA THR A 398 25.37 -14.32 31.62
C THR A 398 24.95 -13.01 32.30
N ALA A 399 24.81 -11.92 31.55
CA ALA A 399 24.44 -10.61 32.08
C ALA A 399 22.96 -10.55 32.51
N LEU A 400 22.06 -11.01 31.64
CA LEU A 400 20.62 -10.92 31.86
C LEU A 400 20.06 -11.96 32.82
N LYS A 401 20.71 -13.13 32.90
CA LYS A 401 20.27 -14.28 33.72
C LYS A 401 18.80 -14.65 33.49
N CYS A 402 18.31 -14.45 32.26
CA CYS A 402 16.94 -14.74 31.89
C CYS A 402 16.86 -15.39 30.49
N PRO A 403 15.74 -16.06 30.15
CA PRO A 403 15.56 -16.65 28.84
C PRO A 403 15.53 -15.58 27.74
N ILE A 404 16.32 -15.80 26.70
CA ILE A 404 16.27 -15.02 25.46
C ILE A 404 15.50 -15.85 24.43
N VAL A 405 14.48 -15.26 23.81
CA VAL A 405 13.64 -15.86 22.77
C VAL A 405 13.76 -15.01 21.51
N ILE A 406 14.38 -15.57 20.47
CA ILE A 406 14.56 -14.89 19.18
C ILE A 406 13.66 -15.56 18.14
N LEU A 407 12.88 -14.76 17.41
CA LEU A 407 11.88 -15.18 16.44
C LEU A 407 12.15 -14.52 15.08
N TRP A 408 12.46 -15.30 14.04
CA TRP A 408 12.70 -14.78 12.68
C TRP A 408 11.81 -15.45 11.64
N THR A 409 11.08 -14.69 10.81
CA THR A 409 10.22 -15.27 9.75
C THR A 409 10.98 -15.52 8.44
N ARG A 410 10.62 -16.57 7.67
CA ARG A 410 11.10 -16.80 6.28
C ARG A 410 12.63 -16.87 6.13
N LEU A 411 13.30 -17.83 6.78
CA LEU A 411 14.69 -18.15 6.42
C LEU A 411 14.73 -18.95 5.11
N ILE A 412 14.95 -18.25 4.00
CA ILE A 412 15.31 -18.86 2.73
C ILE A 412 16.85 -18.96 2.68
N SER A 413 17.33 -20.19 2.48
CA SER A 413 18.68 -20.66 2.09
C SER A 413 19.95 -20.20 2.84
N TYR A 414 20.07 -18.96 3.35
CA TYR A 414 21.37 -18.40 3.74
C TYR A 414 21.96 -18.89 5.08
N LEU A 415 21.15 -19.39 6.01
CA LEU A 415 21.64 -19.94 7.30
C LEU A 415 21.92 -21.45 7.29
N ARG A 416 21.79 -22.14 6.14
CA ARG A 416 22.09 -23.59 6.04
C ARG A 416 23.49 -23.96 6.55
N HIS A 417 24.45 -23.03 6.48
CA HIS A 417 25.82 -23.25 6.93
C HIS A 417 26.10 -22.85 8.39
N MET A 418 25.21 -22.13 9.06
CA MET A 418 25.47 -21.66 10.43
C MET A 418 25.02 -22.63 11.52
N MET A 419 24.03 -23.48 11.25
CA MET A 419 23.50 -24.48 12.18
C MET A 419 23.01 -25.74 11.44
N LEU A 420 23.93 -26.70 11.30
CA LEU A 420 23.77 -28.15 11.04
C LEU A 420 22.60 -28.64 10.13
N THR A 421 23.01 -29.09 8.93
CA THR A 421 22.44 -30.10 7.99
C THR A 421 21.08 -29.88 7.28
N PRO A 422 20.88 -30.51 6.09
CA PRO A 422 20.14 -29.91 4.96
C PRO A 422 18.66 -30.30 4.91
N CYS A 423 17.82 -29.34 4.52
CA CYS A 423 16.53 -29.47 3.81
C CYS A 423 15.86 -28.08 3.72
N HIS A 424 14.72 -27.95 3.06
CA HIS A 424 14.16 -26.66 2.63
C HIS A 424 13.18 -26.05 3.63
N GLY A 425 13.38 -24.75 3.95
CA GLY A 425 12.44 -23.89 4.69
C GLY A 425 12.57 -23.95 6.21
N TYR A 426 13.30 -23.00 6.82
CA TYR A 426 13.56 -23.01 8.26
C TYR A 426 13.04 -21.76 8.99
N LEU A 427 12.93 -21.90 10.31
CA LEU A 427 12.58 -20.90 11.31
C LEU A 427 13.40 -21.25 12.57
N CYS A 428 13.98 -20.29 13.26
CA CYS A 428 14.97 -20.58 14.31
C CYS A 428 14.55 -19.95 15.64
N LEU A 429 14.28 -20.77 16.66
CA LEU A 429 14.03 -20.38 18.05
C LEU A 429 15.26 -20.70 18.91
N TYR A 430 16.12 -19.73 19.17
CA TYR A 430 17.31 -19.92 20.02
C TYR A 430 16.99 -19.57 21.48
N ARG A 431 17.28 -20.51 22.41
CA ARG A 431 17.22 -20.32 23.86
C ARG A 431 18.61 -20.59 24.42
N GLN A 432 19.18 -19.64 25.16
CA GLN A 432 20.38 -19.87 25.96
C GLN A 432 20.04 -19.67 27.43
N MET A 433 20.22 -20.71 28.24
CA MET A 433 20.11 -20.64 29.69
C MET A 433 21.52 -20.56 30.28
N SER A 434 21.73 -19.67 31.24
CA SER A 434 22.93 -19.67 32.08
C SER A 434 22.95 -20.97 32.89
N SER A 435 24.03 -21.74 32.76
CA SER A 435 24.43 -22.75 33.75
C SER A 435 24.73 -22.08 35.07
#